data_AF-A0A871RC70-F1
#
_entry.id   AF-A0A871RC70-F1
#
_cell.length_a   1.000
_cell.length_b   1.000
_cell.length_c   1.000
_cell.angle_alpha   90.00
_cell.angle_beta   90.00
_cell.angle_gamma   90.00
#
_symmetry.space_group_name_H-M   'P 1'
#
loop_
_entity.id
_entity.type
_entity.pdbx_description
1 polymer ?
#
loop_
_entity_poly.entity_id
_entity_poly.type
_entity_poly.pdbx_seq_one_letter_code
_entity_poly.pdbx_strand_id
1 'polypeptide(L)'
;MVSNSREGNIPESEKNQTISEKPDVQATKPFTNKNQATQSDSKITRLSHVIIKSTLTGVLYGALFSIPTDLLLRWKSPLYRSFGNRIRIFYNTIVLTYAASFVTETNVRKLEAQMRAEEAEKRKKLIEWSVEHGVYTGAEEGYYPEKK
;
A
#
# COMPACT_ATOMS: atom_id res chain seq x y z
N MET A 1 67.39 -15.14 -46.16
CA MET A 1 66.99 -14.51 -47.44
C MET A 1 65.52 -14.13 -47.25
N VAL A 2 65.19 -12.93 -46.79
CA VAL A 2 65.22 -11.62 -47.48
C VAL A 2 64.24 -11.57 -48.67
N SER A 3 63.25 -10.69 -48.47
CA SER A 3 62.43 -9.92 -49.41
C SER A 3 61.26 -10.59 -50.12
N ASN A 4 60.06 -10.07 -49.81
CA ASN A 4 59.15 -9.67 -50.88
C ASN A 4 58.43 -8.36 -50.49
N SER A 5 58.45 -7.39 -51.41
CA SER A 5 57.89 -6.04 -51.29
C SER A 5 56.52 -5.97 -51.96
N ARG A 6 55.60 -5.13 -51.46
CA ARG A 6 55.00 -3.98 -52.17
C ARG A 6 53.83 -3.33 -51.41
N GLU A 7 53.87 -2.01 -51.41
CA GLU A 7 52.92 -1.02 -50.90
C GLU A 7 51.57 -1.03 -51.65
N GLY A 8 50.53 -0.47 -51.02
CA GLY A 8 49.33 -0.03 -51.75
C GLY A 8 48.10 0.27 -50.90
N ASN A 9 47.97 1.54 -50.49
CA ASN A 9 46.81 2.27 -49.94
C ASN A 9 45.39 1.76 -50.23
N ILE A 10 44.53 1.71 -49.20
CA ILE A 10 43.07 1.98 -49.27
C ILE A 10 42.61 2.58 -47.91
N PRO A 11 42.03 3.80 -47.86
CA PRO A 11 41.54 4.41 -46.62
C PRO A 11 40.15 3.91 -46.22
N GLU A 12 39.98 3.75 -44.91
CA GLU A 12 38.76 3.29 -44.25
C GLU A 12 37.56 4.23 -44.41
N SER A 13 36.41 3.57 -44.42
CA SER A 13 35.07 4.09 -44.28
C SER A 13 34.88 5.05 -43.11
N GLU A 14 34.19 6.16 -43.35
CA GLU A 14 33.09 6.55 -42.47
C GLU A 14 32.05 7.41 -43.17
N LYS A 15 30.81 7.19 -42.77
CA LYS A 15 29.59 7.28 -43.53
C LYS A 15 28.77 8.44 -42.96
N ASN A 16 28.34 9.34 -43.84
CA ASN A 16 27.15 10.19 -43.75
C ASN A 16 26.74 10.70 -42.36
N GLN A 17 27.14 11.95 -42.10
CA GLN A 17 26.45 12.83 -41.16
C GLN A 17 24.96 12.92 -41.55
N THR A 18 24.10 12.33 -40.71
CA THR A 18 22.66 12.57 -40.73
C THR A 18 22.31 13.23 -39.39
N ILE A 19 21.74 14.41 -39.49
CA ILE A 19 21.29 15.28 -38.40
C ILE A 19 20.23 14.55 -37.56
N SER A 20 20.40 14.52 -36.25
CA SER A 20 19.29 14.41 -35.30
C SER A 20 19.70 15.19 -34.05
N GLU A 21 19.32 16.47 -34.04
CA GLU A 21 19.36 17.34 -32.87
C GLU A 21 18.42 16.74 -31.83
N LYS A 22 19.01 15.95 -30.93
CA LYS A 22 18.34 15.40 -29.75
C LYS A 22 18.17 16.58 -28.80
N PRO A 23 16.94 17.03 -28.45
CA PRO A 23 16.82 18.04 -27.41
C PRO A 23 17.39 17.42 -26.13
N ASP A 24 18.40 18.08 -25.56
CA ASP A 24 18.94 17.80 -24.23
C ASP A 24 17.85 18.07 -23.20
N VAL A 25 16.90 17.14 -23.09
CA VAL A 25 16.09 17.03 -21.89
C VAL A 25 17.04 16.48 -20.85
N GLN A 26 17.66 17.39 -20.10
CA GLN A 26 18.30 17.06 -18.83
C GLN A 26 17.24 16.36 -17.98
N ALA A 27 17.25 15.02 -18.01
CA ALA A 27 16.47 14.18 -17.12
C ALA A 27 17.01 14.44 -15.72
N THR A 28 16.52 15.53 -15.12
CA THR A 28 16.74 15.85 -13.73
C THR A 28 16.18 14.67 -12.97
N LYS A 29 17.09 13.94 -12.32
CA LYS A 29 16.84 12.66 -11.66
C LYS A 29 15.49 12.73 -10.93
N PRO A 30 14.61 11.73 -11.09
CA PRO A 30 13.30 11.76 -10.46
C PRO A 30 13.52 11.95 -8.96
N PHE A 31 12.77 12.87 -8.37
CA PHE A 31 12.84 13.26 -6.96
C PHE A 31 12.98 12.03 -6.04
N THR A 32 14.21 11.67 -5.65
CA THR A 32 14.45 10.70 -4.57
C THR A 32 14.06 11.38 -3.28
N ASN A 33 12.81 11.17 -2.89
CA ASN A 33 12.24 11.73 -1.69
C ASN A 33 12.82 10.97 -0.47
N LYS A 34 13.82 11.58 0.19
CA LYS A 34 14.44 11.05 1.44
C LYS A 34 13.43 10.79 2.56
N ASN A 35 12.20 11.31 2.46
CA ASN A 35 11.14 11.12 3.47
C ASN A 35 10.26 9.89 3.20
N GLN A 36 10.52 9.10 2.14
CA GLN A 36 9.79 7.84 1.90
C GLN A 36 9.99 6.83 3.04
N ALA A 37 11.21 6.73 3.59
CA ALA A 37 11.53 5.82 4.70
C ALA A 37 10.84 6.24 6.01
N THR A 38 10.67 7.54 6.27
CA THR A 38 9.97 8.04 7.46
C THR A 38 8.45 7.98 7.31
N GLN A 39 7.93 8.00 6.07
CA GLN A 39 6.50 7.87 5.82
C GLN A 39 6.01 6.44 6.09
N SER A 40 6.80 5.40 5.81
CA SER A 40 6.41 4.02 6.11
C SER A 40 6.24 3.77 7.61
N ASP A 41 7.13 4.29 8.43
CA ASP A 41 7.11 4.05 9.88
C ASP A 41 5.87 4.67 10.53
N SER A 42 5.53 5.92 10.16
CA SER A 42 4.32 6.59 10.64
C SER A 42 3.02 5.88 10.19
N LYS A 43 3.00 5.28 8.99
CA LYS A 43 1.88 4.46 8.50
C LYS A 43 1.73 3.19 9.35
N ILE A 44 2.84 2.52 9.67
CA ILE A 44 2.86 1.31 10.50
C ILE A 44 2.37 1.62 11.93
N THR A 45 2.82 2.72 12.53
CA THR A 45 2.38 3.14 13.87
C THR A 45 0.88 3.49 13.90
N ARG A 46 0.37 4.14 12.85
CA ARG A 46 -1.09 4.40 12.74
C ARG A 46 -1.88 3.10 12.62
N LEU A 47 -1.42 2.18 11.78
CA LEU A 47 -2.09 0.90 11.58
C LEU A 47 -2.12 0.08 12.88
N SER A 48 -0.98 -0.03 13.59
CA SER A 48 -0.90 -0.77 14.84
C SER A 48 -1.81 -0.19 15.92
N HIS A 49 -1.87 1.15 16.02
CA HIS A 49 -2.76 1.82 16.96
C HIS A 49 -4.24 1.50 16.69
N VAL A 50 -4.64 1.51 15.41
CA VAL A 50 -6.02 1.17 15.01
C VAL A 50 -6.34 -0.29 15.30
N ILE A 51 -5.42 -1.21 15.03
CA ILE A 51 -5.58 -2.64 15.30
C ILE A 51 -5.73 -2.89 16.81
N ILE A 52 -4.90 -2.27 17.65
CA ILE A 52 -4.98 -2.46 19.11
C ILE A 52 -6.32 -1.92 19.63
N LYS A 53 -6.72 -0.73 19.20
CA LYS A 53 -7.99 -0.12 19.62
C LYS A 53 -9.20 -0.93 19.17
N SER A 54 -9.20 -1.41 17.92
CA SER A 54 -10.28 -2.21 17.37
C SER A 54 -10.38 -3.59 18.03
N THR A 55 -9.24 -4.24 18.27
CA THR A 55 -9.18 -5.52 18.99
C THR A 55 -9.75 -5.37 20.40
N LEU A 56 -9.39 -4.31 21.13
CA LEU A 56 -9.91 -4.03 22.46
C LEU A 56 -11.44 -3.87 22.45
N THR A 57 -11.97 -3.11 21.48
CA THR A 57 -13.42 -2.94 21.32
C THR A 57 -14.12 -4.25 20.95
N GLY A 58 -13.54 -5.06 20.06
CA GLY A 58 -14.11 -6.35 19.66
C GLY A 58 -14.13 -7.37 20.80
N VAL A 59 -13.07 -7.40 21.63
CA VAL A 59 -13.05 -8.20 22.86
C VAL A 59 -14.14 -7.74 23.84
N LEU A 60 -14.32 -6.43 24.01
CA LEU A 60 -15.34 -5.89 24.91
C LEU A 60 -16.76 -6.28 24.46
N TYR A 61 -17.06 -6.17 23.16
CA TYR A 61 -18.32 -6.64 22.58
C TYR A 61 -18.49 -8.16 22.69
N GLY A 62 -17.42 -8.92 22.44
CA GLY A 62 -17.42 -10.37 22.58
C GLY A 62 -17.70 -10.82 24.02
N ALA A 63 -17.12 -10.15 25.02
CA ALA A 63 -17.38 -10.42 26.44
C ALA A 63 -18.82 -10.07 26.83
N LEU A 64 -19.34 -8.94 26.34
CA LEU A 64 -20.74 -8.54 26.57
C LEU A 64 -21.74 -9.54 25.99
N PHE A 65 -21.39 -10.20 24.89
CA PHE A 65 -22.22 -11.25 24.30
C PHE A 65 -22.04 -12.61 25.01
N SER A 66 -20.81 -12.94 25.43
CA SER A 66 -20.50 -14.26 25.98
C SER A 66 -21.09 -14.48 27.38
N ILE A 67 -21.07 -13.46 28.25
CA ILE A 67 -21.58 -13.52 29.63
C ILE A 67 -23.09 -13.87 29.70
N PRO A 68 -24.01 -13.17 29.01
CA PRO A 68 -25.43 -13.49 29.06
C PRO A 68 -25.73 -14.83 28.37
N THR A 69 -24.98 -15.17 27.32
CA THR A 69 -25.13 -16.46 26.63
C THR A 69 -24.75 -17.61 27.55
N ASP A 70 -23.65 -17.48 28.31
CA ASP A 70 -23.21 -18.46 29.30
C ASP A 70 -24.24 -18.62 30.45
N LEU A 71 -24.80 -17.50 30.93
CA LEU A 71 -25.86 -17.52 31.95
C LEU A 71 -27.14 -18.21 31.44
N LEU A 72 -27.50 -18.00 30.17
CA LEU A 72 -28.67 -18.63 29.55
C LEU A 72 -28.45 -20.14 29.32
N LEU A 73 -27.26 -20.55 28.89
CA LEU A 73 -26.90 -21.96 28.71
C LEU A 73 -26.93 -22.73 30.03
N ARG A 74 -26.52 -22.07 31.13
CA ARG A 74 -26.59 -22.63 32.48
C ARG A 74 -28.03 -22.93 32.92
N TRP A 75 -29.00 -22.14 32.44
CA TRP A 75 -30.40 -22.32 32.83
C TRP A 75 -31.12 -23.41 32.02
N LYS A 76 -30.77 -23.56 30.74
CA LYS A 76 -31.54 -24.40 29.81
C LYS A 76 -31.00 -25.81 29.59
N SER A 77 -29.71 -26.09 29.87
CA SER A 77 -29.09 -27.36 29.41
C SER A 77 -28.36 -28.15 30.52
N PRO A 78 -28.78 -29.41 30.79
CA PRO A 78 -28.06 -30.30 31.70
C PRO A 78 -26.72 -30.80 31.11
N LEU A 79 -26.52 -30.72 29.78
CA LEU A 79 -25.21 -30.95 29.15
C LEU A 79 -24.15 -30.00 29.70
N TYR A 80 -24.49 -28.72 29.89
CA TYR A 80 -23.54 -27.72 30.41
C TYR A 80 -23.12 -27.97 31.85
N ARG A 81 -23.93 -28.72 32.62
CA ARG A 81 -23.62 -29.15 33.98
C ARG A 81 -22.61 -30.30 34.02
N SER A 82 -22.50 -31.08 32.94
CA SER A 82 -21.59 -32.24 32.85
C SER A 82 -20.21 -31.87 32.30
N PHE A 83 -20.13 -30.87 31.41
CA PHE A 83 -18.91 -30.52 30.67
C PHE A 83 -17.89 -29.66 31.42
N GLY A 84 -18.16 -29.30 32.68
CA GLY A 84 -17.21 -28.64 33.58
C GLY A 84 -16.73 -27.26 33.08
N ASN A 85 -15.66 -26.75 33.70
CA ASN A 85 -15.17 -25.39 33.46
C ASN A 85 -14.36 -25.23 32.15
N ARG A 86 -13.86 -26.33 31.56
CA ARG A 86 -12.95 -26.28 30.39
C ARG A 86 -13.66 -25.79 29.13
N ILE A 87 -14.83 -26.36 28.85
CA ILE A 87 -15.64 -25.99 27.67
C ILE A 87 -16.21 -24.58 27.81
N ARG A 88 -16.42 -24.13 29.05
CA ARG A 88 -16.80 -22.74 29.36
C ARG A 88 -15.74 -21.74 28.90
N ILE A 89 -14.48 -21.98 29.28
CA ILE A 89 -13.37 -21.12 28.89
C ILE A 89 -13.22 -21.16 27.37
N PHE A 90 -13.29 -22.35 26.77
CA PHE A 90 -13.16 -22.53 25.32
C PHE A 90 -14.23 -21.75 24.53
N TYR A 91 -15.50 -21.85 24.94
CA TYR A 91 -16.59 -21.11 24.29
C TYR A 91 -16.39 -19.60 24.39
N ASN A 92 -16.07 -19.10 25.59
CA ASN A 92 -15.80 -17.67 25.78
C ASN A 92 -14.64 -17.22 24.90
N THR A 93 -13.52 -17.95 24.87
CA THR A 93 -12.37 -17.58 24.03
C THR A 93 -12.72 -17.54 22.55
N ILE A 94 -13.50 -18.51 22.04
CA ILE A 94 -13.90 -18.52 20.62
C ILE A 94 -14.73 -17.28 20.30
N VAL A 95 -15.73 -16.98 21.12
CA VAL A 95 -16.61 -15.82 20.91
C VAL A 95 -15.80 -14.52 20.96
N LEU A 96 -14.90 -14.38 21.94
CA LEU A 96 -14.03 -13.22 22.08
C LEU A 96 -13.11 -13.07 20.87
N THR A 97 -12.40 -14.13 20.47
CA THR A 97 -11.48 -14.10 19.33
C THR A 97 -12.21 -13.82 18.02
N TYR A 98 -13.38 -14.41 17.81
CA TYR A 98 -14.20 -14.16 16.63
C TYR A 98 -14.65 -12.70 16.54
N ALA A 99 -15.21 -12.15 17.62
CA ALA A 99 -15.65 -10.76 17.68
C ALA A 99 -14.47 -9.78 17.49
N ALA A 100 -13.33 -10.05 18.11
CA ALA A 100 -12.11 -9.27 17.94
C ALA A 100 -11.63 -9.27 16.48
N SER A 101 -11.56 -10.44 15.85
CA SER A 101 -11.13 -10.57 14.45
C SER A 101 -12.03 -9.79 13.50
N PHE A 102 -13.34 -9.93 13.65
CA PHE A 102 -14.32 -9.25 12.79
C PHE A 102 -14.25 -7.72 12.91
N VAL A 103 -14.16 -7.20 14.13
CA VAL A 103 -14.04 -5.75 14.37
C VAL A 103 -12.71 -5.23 13.84
N THR A 104 -11.62 -5.98 13.97
CA THR A 104 -10.32 -5.58 13.41
C THR A 104 -10.36 -5.53 11.89
N GLU A 105 -10.90 -6.56 11.21
CA GLU A 105 -10.97 -6.60 9.75
C GLU A 105 -11.77 -5.41 9.18
N THR A 106 -12.93 -5.11 9.77
CA THR A 106 -13.78 -4.01 9.30
C THR A 106 -13.10 -2.65 9.47
N ASN A 107 -12.34 -2.44 10.55
CA ASN A 107 -11.60 -1.20 10.77
C ASN A 107 -10.38 -1.08 9.86
N VAL A 108 -9.66 -2.18 9.61
CA VAL A 108 -8.54 -2.20 8.64
C VAL A 108 -9.04 -1.86 7.24
N ARG A 109 -10.16 -2.47 6.80
CA ARG A 109 -10.75 -2.16 5.49
C ARG A 109 -11.13 -0.68 5.34
N LYS A 110 -11.69 -0.07 6.39
CA LYS A 110 -12.01 1.38 6.40
C LYS A 110 -10.75 2.24 6.30
N LEU A 111 -9.69 1.87 7.03
CA LEU A 111 -8.42 2.58 6.98
C LEU A 111 -7.79 2.49 5.59
N GLU A 112 -7.77 1.32 4.97
CA GLU A 112 -7.29 1.18 3.59
C GLU A 112 -8.08 2.05 2.61
N ALA A 113 -9.41 2.10 2.75
CA ALA A 113 -10.25 2.93 1.89
C ALA A 113 -9.92 4.42 2.05
N GLN A 114 -9.71 4.89 3.28
CA GLN A 114 -9.27 6.26 3.55
C GLN A 114 -7.88 6.55 2.96
N MET A 115 -6.93 5.63 3.12
CA MET A 115 -5.59 5.80 2.56
C MET A 115 -5.59 5.85 1.03
N ARG A 116 -6.38 4.99 0.37
CA ARG A 116 -6.55 5.04 -1.10
C ARG A 116 -7.13 6.38 -1.55
N ALA A 117 -8.10 6.93 -0.82
CA ALA A 117 -8.67 8.25 -1.13
C ALA A 117 -7.62 9.37 -0.97
N GLU A 118 -6.87 9.37 0.14
CA GLU A 118 -5.79 10.34 0.35
C GLU A 118 -4.69 10.25 -0.73
N GLU A 119 -4.33 9.05 -1.16
CA GLU A 119 -3.34 8.84 -2.22
C GLU A 119 -3.84 9.35 -3.57
N ALA A 120 -5.14 9.16 -3.89
CA ALA A 120 -5.74 9.72 -5.09
C ALA A 120 -5.72 11.26 -5.09
N GLU A 121 -6.00 11.90 -3.95
CA GLU A 121 -5.92 13.36 -3.81
C GLU A 121 -4.48 13.87 -3.93
N LYS A 122 -3.52 13.20 -3.29
CA LYS A 122 -2.10 13.55 -3.40
C LYS A 122 -1.61 13.44 -4.84
N ARG A 123 -2.03 12.41 -5.59
CA ARG A 123 -1.76 12.26 -7.02
C ARG A 123 -2.34 13.41 -7.84
N LYS A 124 -3.60 13.80 -7.59
CA LYS A 124 -4.22 14.95 -8.27
C LYS A 124 -3.44 16.24 -8.03
N LYS A 125 -3.05 16.53 -6.79
CA LYS A 125 -2.25 17.72 -6.45
C LYS A 125 -0.87 17.71 -7.11
N LEU A 126 -0.23 16.54 -7.20
CA LEU A 126 1.05 16.39 -7.90
C LEU A 126 0.91 16.67 -9.40
N ILE A 127 -0.17 16.19 -10.02
CA ILE A 127 -0.47 16.45 -11.44
C ILE A 127 -0.73 17.95 -11.64
N GLU A 128 -1.59 18.56 -10.83
CA GLU A 128 -1.89 20.00 -10.90
C GLU A 128 -0.63 20.86 -10.74
N TRP A 129 0.19 20.56 -9.74
CA TRP A 129 1.48 21.23 -9.55
C TRP A 129 2.41 21.03 -10.75
N SER A 130 2.47 19.83 -11.31
CA SER A 130 3.33 19.54 -12.48
C SER A 130 2.83 20.22 -13.75
N VAL A 131 1.51 20.40 -13.90
CA VAL A 131 0.88 21.17 -14.97
C VAL A 131 1.19 22.66 -14.82
N GLU A 132 1.04 23.23 -13.62
CA GLU A 132 1.37 24.63 -13.33
C GLU A 132 2.83 24.97 -13.65
N HIS A 133 3.75 24.06 -13.37
CA HIS A 133 5.18 24.27 -13.62
C HIS A 133 5.62 23.87 -15.04
N GLY A 134 4.67 23.51 -15.92
CA GLY A 134 4.93 23.20 -17.34
C GLY A 134 5.71 21.91 -17.59
N VAL A 135 5.87 21.06 -16.57
CA VAL A 135 6.64 19.81 -16.65
C VAL A 135 5.77 18.63 -17.12
N TYR A 136 4.46 18.71 -16.94
CA TYR A 136 3.53 17.64 -17.31
C TYR A 136 2.85 17.89 -18.65
N THR A 137 3.19 17.08 -19.65
CA THR A 137 2.46 17.00 -20.92
C THR A 137 1.58 15.75 -20.88
N GLY A 138 0.28 15.92 -20.60
CA GLY A 138 -0.70 14.84 -20.36
C GLY A 138 -1.03 13.94 -21.57
N ALA A 139 -0.14 13.85 -22.57
CA ALA A 139 -0.35 13.10 -23.79
C ALA A 139 -0.32 11.57 -23.58
N GLU A 140 0.32 11.09 -22.51
CA GLU A 140 0.53 9.64 -22.29
C GLU A 140 -0.44 9.02 -21.27
N GLU A 141 -1.15 9.83 -20.46
CA GLU A 141 -2.05 9.36 -19.40
C GLU A 141 -3.53 9.80 -19.57
N GLY A 142 -3.88 10.48 -20.67
CA GLY A 142 -5.27 10.82 -21.00
C GLY A 142 -5.89 11.92 -20.11
N TYR A 143 -5.07 12.75 -19.46
CA TYR A 143 -5.54 13.87 -18.66
C TYR A 143 -5.68 15.13 -19.53
N TYR A 144 -6.93 15.57 -19.76
CA TYR A 144 -7.22 16.87 -20.35
C TYR A 144 -7.59 17.84 -19.23
N PRO A 145 -6.85 18.94 -19.02
CA PRO A 145 -7.26 19.94 -18.05
C PRO A 145 -8.60 20.54 -18.47
N GLU A 146 -9.56 20.65 -17.54
CA GLU A 146 -10.77 21.42 -17.77
C GLU A 146 -10.37 22.87 -18.04
N LYS A 147 -10.69 23.35 -19.25
CA LYS A 147 -10.50 24.75 -19.62
C LYS A 147 -11.51 25.59 -18.85
N LYS A 148 -11.01 26.50 -18.02
CA LYS A 148 -11.80 27.61 -17.46
C LYS A 148 -12.28 28.55 -18.58
#